data_AF-Q3TUZ3-F1
#
_entry.id   AF-Q3TUZ3-F1
#
_cell.length_a   1.000
_cell.length_b   1.000
_cell.length_c   1.000
_cell.angle_alpha   90.00
_cell.angle_beta   90.00
_cell.angle_gamma   90.00
#
_symmetry.space_group_name_H-M   'P 1'
#
loop_
_entity.id
_entity.type
_entity.pdbx_description
1 polymer ?
#
loop_
_entity_poly.entity_id
_entity_poly.type
_entity_poly.pdbx_seq_one_letter_code
_entity_poly.pdbx_strand_id
1 'polypeptide(L)'
;MSTYKRATLDEEDLVDSLSEGDVYPNGLQVNFRSSRSGQRCWAARTSVEKRLVVLVTLLAAGLVACLAALGIQYQTRTPPVCLTEACVSVTSSILNSMDPTVDPCQDFFSYACGGWIKANPVPDGHSRWGTFSNLWEHNQAVIKHLLENATASVSEAERKAQVYYRACMNETRIEELRAKPLMELIEKLGGWNITGPWAKDNFQDTLQVVTAHYRTSPFFSVYVSADSKNSNSNVIQVDQSGLGLPSRDYYL
;
A
#
# COMPACT_ATOMS: atom_id res chain seq x y z
N MET A 1 -25.77 -3.11 -3.70
CA MET A 1 -26.29 -4.19 -2.83
C MET A 1 -25.80 -5.52 -3.38
N SER A 2 -24.75 -6.09 -2.78
CA SER A 2 -24.24 -7.43 -3.12
C SER A 2 -24.01 -8.15 -1.80
N THR A 3 -24.78 -9.21 -1.56
CA THR A 3 -24.84 -9.96 -0.31
C THR A 3 -23.90 -11.16 -0.40
N TYR A 4 -22.80 -11.15 0.36
CA TYR A 4 -21.97 -12.33 0.55
C TYR A 4 -22.58 -13.23 1.63
N LYS A 5 -22.85 -14.49 1.27
CA LYS A 5 -23.32 -15.54 2.20
C LYS A 5 -22.14 -16.06 3.03
N ARG A 6 -22.29 -15.96 4.36
CA ARG A 6 -21.47 -16.63 5.38
C ARG A 6 -22.03 -18.04 5.58
N ALA A 7 -21.19 -19.06 5.55
CA ALA A 7 -21.56 -20.42 5.93
C ALA A 7 -21.23 -20.64 7.41
N THR A 8 -22.24 -20.98 8.20
CA THR A 8 -22.16 -21.48 9.57
C THR A 8 -22.01 -23.00 9.55
N LEU A 9 -21.22 -23.55 10.47
CA LEU A 9 -21.18 -24.98 10.78
C LEU A 9 -22.18 -25.22 11.90
N ASP A 10 -23.22 -26.01 11.61
CA ASP A 10 -24.15 -26.51 12.62
C ASP A 10 -23.52 -27.75 13.29
N GLU A 11 -23.45 -27.70 14.62
CA GLU A 11 -23.31 -28.86 15.49
C GLU A 11 -24.68 -29.53 15.61
N GLU A 12 -24.77 -30.84 15.39
CA GLU A 12 -25.92 -31.63 15.81
C GLU A 12 -25.47 -32.70 16.81
N ASP A 13 -26.01 -32.54 18.01
CA ASP A 13 -26.05 -33.48 19.12
C ASP A 13 -26.80 -34.77 18.75
N LEU A 14 -26.41 -35.88 19.39
CA LEU A 14 -27.34 -36.98 19.64
C LEU A 14 -27.14 -37.51 21.06
N VAL A 15 -28.07 -37.10 21.94
CA VAL A 15 -28.33 -37.69 23.25
C VAL A 15 -29.40 -38.76 23.06
N ASP A 16 -29.19 -39.95 23.62
CA ASP A 16 -30.33 -40.71 24.12
C ASP A 16 -29.98 -41.37 25.46
N SER A 17 -30.91 -41.24 26.39
CA SER A 17 -30.77 -41.49 27.82
C SER A 17 -31.70 -42.62 28.24
N LEU A 18 -31.23 -43.60 29.00
CA LEU A 18 -32.07 -44.34 29.96
C LEU A 18 -31.25 -44.78 31.18
N SER A 19 -31.85 -44.53 32.35
CA SER A 19 -31.38 -44.82 33.70
C SER A 19 -31.70 -46.26 34.13
N GLU A 20 -30.86 -46.86 34.98
CA GLU A 20 -31.20 -47.25 36.36
C GLU A 20 -29.99 -47.93 37.02
N GLY A 21 -29.82 -47.69 38.32
CA GLY A 21 -28.67 -48.12 39.09
C GLY A 21 -28.77 -49.55 39.61
N ASP A 22 -27.64 -50.08 40.07
CA ASP A 22 -27.54 -50.73 41.37
C ASP A 22 -26.07 -50.92 41.77
N VAL A 23 -25.87 -51.08 43.08
CA VAL A 23 -24.64 -50.86 43.83
C VAL A 23 -24.14 -52.17 44.47
N TYR A 24 -22.81 -52.36 44.48
CA TYR A 24 -21.96 -53.26 45.31
C TYR A 24 -21.88 -54.78 44.94
N PRO A 25 -20.86 -55.52 45.42
CA PRO A 25 -19.59 -55.70 44.71
C PRO A 25 -19.26 -57.21 44.55
N ASN A 26 -18.20 -57.56 43.83
CA ASN A 26 -17.24 -58.60 44.26
C ASN A 26 -16.15 -58.79 43.21
N GLY A 27 -14.91 -58.78 43.70
CA GLY A 27 -13.72 -58.95 42.89
C GLY A 27 -13.67 -60.31 42.20
N LEU A 28 -13.24 -60.28 40.94
CA LEU A 28 -12.61 -61.42 40.31
C LEU A 28 -11.16 -61.03 39.99
N GLN A 29 -10.23 -61.55 40.79
CA GLN A 29 -8.82 -61.56 40.43
C GLN A 29 -8.64 -62.40 39.17
N VAL A 30 -8.29 -61.77 38.05
CA VAL A 30 -7.84 -62.49 36.86
C VAL A 30 -6.33 -62.73 37.03
N ASN A 31 -5.99 -63.91 37.52
CA ASN A 31 -4.62 -64.41 37.51
C ASN A 31 -4.12 -64.51 36.07
N PHE A 32 -3.21 -63.62 35.66
CA PHE A 32 -2.39 -63.83 34.47
C PHE A 32 -1.42 -64.99 34.75
N ARG A 33 -1.86 -66.22 34.48
CA ARG A 33 -0.94 -67.35 34.33
C ARG A 33 -0.09 -67.09 33.09
N SER A 34 1.18 -66.75 33.31
CA SER A 34 2.21 -66.79 32.28
C SER A 34 2.41 -68.24 31.82
N SER A 35 1.69 -68.67 30.78
CA SER A 35 2.08 -69.85 30.02
C SER A 35 3.18 -69.44 29.05
N ARG A 36 4.43 -69.68 29.45
CA ARG A 36 5.51 -69.90 28.49
C ARG A 36 5.19 -71.20 27.75
N SER A 37 4.52 -71.07 26.61
CA SER A 37 4.48 -72.10 25.58
C SER A 37 4.84 -71.46 24.25
N GLY A 38 6.10 -71.61 23.85
CA GLY A 38 6.58 -71.30 22.51
C GLY A 38 6.00 -72.28 21.49
N GLN A 39 4.70 -72.21 21.24
CA GLN A 39 4.07 -72.78 20.06
C GLN A 39 3.68 -71.61 19.16
N ARG A 40 4.27 -71.59 17.97
CA ARG A 40 4.00 -70.59 16.93
C ARG A 40 2.49 -70.37 16.84
N CYS A 41 2.02 -69.15 17.13
CA CYS A 41 0.62 -68.70 17.03
C CYS A 41 -0.08 -69.04 15.69
N TRP A 42 0.69 -69.48 14.70
CA TRP A 42 0.28 -69.94 13.39
C TRP A 42 -0.18 -71.40 13.33
N ALA A 43 0.18 -72.26 14.29
CA ALA A 43 -0.11 -73.70 14.20
C ALA A 43 -1.54 -74.08 14.60
N ALA A 44 -2.24 -73.24 15.39
CA ALA A 44 -3.57 -73.52 15.93
C ALA A 44 -4.75 -72.85 15.19
N ARG A 45 -4.49 -72.04 14.15
CA ARG A 45 -5.51 -71.27 13.43
C ARG A 45 -6.07 -72.00 12.21
N THR A 46 -7.36 -71.84 11.95
CA THR A 46 -8.02 -72.42 10.77
C THR A 46 -7.50 -71.79 9.47
N SER A 47 -7.63 -72.48 8.34
CA SER A 47 -7.16 -71.98 7.03
C SER A 47 -7.79 -70.63 6.65
N VAL A 48 -9.02 -70.36 7.12
CA VAL A 48 -9.75 -69.10 6.91
C VAL A 48 -9.15 -67.97 7.75
N GLU A 49 -8.85 -68.22 9.03
CA GLU A 49 -8.22 -67.22 9.92
C GLU A 49 -6.82 -66.81 9.44
N LYS A 50 -6.04 -67.76 8.89
CA LYS A 50 -4.73 -67.45 8.31
C LYS A 50 -4.84 -66.52 7.10
N ARG A 51 -5.82 -66.78 6.21
CA ARG A 51 -6.08 -65.92 5.05
C ARG A 51 -6.57 -64.53 5.47
N LEU A 52 -7.43 -64.47 6.50
CA LEU A 52 -7.94 -63.20 7.02
C LEU A 52 -6.82 -62.36 7.67
N VAL A 53 -5.94 -62.97 8.46
CA VAL A 53 -4.80 -62.25 9.07
C VAL A 53 -3.85 -61.74 8.00
N VAL A 54 -3.52 -62.54 6.99
CA VAL A 54 -2.70 -62.09 5.86
C VAL A 54 -3.36 -60.91 5.14
N LEU A 55 -4.65 -60.99 4.83
CA LEU A 55 -5.40 -59.90 4.22
C LEU A 55 -5.42 -58.62 5.08
N VAL A 56 -5.69 -58.74 6.38
CA VAL A 56 -5.70 -57.58 7.30
C VAL A 56 -4.31 -56.96 7.42
N THR A 57 -3.25 -57.78 7.49
CA THR A 57 -1.87 -57.25 7.53
C THR A 57 -1.48 -56.55 6.23
N LEU A 58 -1.91 -57.07 5.07
CA LEU A 58 -1.69 -56.43 3.77
C LEU A 58 -2.47 -55.12 3.65
N LEU A 59 -3.73 -55.09 4.09
CA LEU A 59 -4.55 -53.88 4.11
C LEU A 59 -3.99 -52.84 5.08
N ALA A 60 -3.55 -53.23 6.28
CA ALA A 60 -2.93 -52.34 7.24
C ALA A 60 -1.59 -51.78 6.73
N ALA A 61 -0.75 -52.62 6.13
CA ALA A 61 0.50 -52.18 5.50
C ALA A 61 0.23 -51.24 4.32
N GLY A 62 -0.79 -51.53 3.50
CA GLY A 62 -1.23 -50.65 2.41
C GLY A 62 -1.75 -49.30 2.91
N LEU A 63 -2.53 -49.28 3.99
CA LEU A 63 -3.01 -48.05 4.63
C LEU A 63 -1.83 -47.21 5.16
N VAL A 64 -0.88 -47.83 5.86
CA VAL A 64 0.32 -47.15 6.38
C VAL A 64 1.17 -46.59 5.23
N ALA A 65 1.34 -47.34 4.13
CA ALA A 65 2.04 -46.86 2.95
C ALA A 65 1.32 -45.68 2.27
N CYS A 66 -0.01 -45.72 2.18
CA CYS A 66 -0.82 -44.60 1.68
C CYS A 66 -0.70 -43.35 2.57
N LEU A 67 -0.77 -43.51 3.90
CA LEU A 67 -0.63 -42.41 4.84
C LEU A 67 0.78 -41.81 4.80
N ALA A 68 1.82 -42.63 4.67
CA ALA A 68 3.19 -42.17 4.47
C ALA A 68 3.36 -41.43 3.15
N ALA A 69 2.80 -41.94 2.04
CA ALA A 69 2.83 -41.28 0.75
C ALA A 69 2.08 -39.93 0.76
N LEU A 70 0.92 -39.87 1.43
CA LEU A 70 0.16 -38.63 1.62
C LEU A 70 0.92 -37.63 2.51
N GLY A 71 1.58 -38.10 3.57
CA GLY A 71 2.43 -37.26 4.43
C GLY A 71 3.62 -36.67 3.68
N ILE A 72 4.30 -37.49 2.85
CA ILE A 72 5.39 -37.02 1.98
C ILE A 72 4.85 -36.01 0.95
N GLN A 73 3.73 -36.32 0.29
CA GLN A 73 3.11 -35.40 -0.68
C GLN A 73 2.69 -34.07 -0.03
N TYR A 74 2.15 -34.12 1.20
CA TYR A 74 1.77 -32.94 1.97
C TYR A 74 3.00 -32.10 2.34
N GLN A 75 4.09 -32.73 2.78
CA GLN A 75 5.32 -32.05 3.13
C GLN A 75 6.04 -31.45 1.91
N THR A 76 5.90 -32.06 0.73
CA THR A 76 6.42 -31.51 -0.54
C THR A 76 5.52 -30.45 -1.19
N ARG A 77 4.33 -30.18 -0.64
CA ARG A 77 3.35 -29.22 -1.18
C ARG A 77 3.49 -27.79 -0.66
N THR A 78 4.39 -27.51 0.28
CA THR A 78 4.69 -26.12 0.62
C THR A 78 5.28 -25.43 -0.60
N PRO A 79 4.68 -24.35 -1.12
CA PRO A 79 5.27 -23.61 -2.24
C PRO A 79 6.68 -23.17 -1.85
N PRO A 80 7.67 -23.26 -2.75
CA PRO A 80 9.03 -22.84 -2.44
C PRO A 80 9.03 -21.36 -2.07
N VAL A 81 9.63 -21.02 -0.92
CA VAL A 81 9.81 -19.63 -0.51
C VAL A 81 10.68 -18.92 -1.54
N CYS A 82 10.26 -17.74 -1.99
CA CYS A 82 11.07 -16.94 -2.91
C CYS A 82 12.30 -16.38 -2.19
N LEU A 83 13.50 -16.79 -2.61
CA LEU A 83 14.78 -16.33 -2.06
C LEU A 83 15.60 -15.51 -3.06
N THR A 84 14.95 -14.95 -4.07
CA THR A 84 15.61 -13.98 -4.95
C THR A 84 15.92 -12.69 -4.18
N GLU A 85 16.96 -11.97 -4.59
CA GLU A 85 17.35 -10.70 -3.98
C GLU A 85 16.16 -9.72 -3.90
N ALA A 86 15.38 -9.62 -4.98
CA ALA A 86 14.18 -8.78 -5.02
C ALA A 86 13.14 -9.19 -3.97
N CYS A 87 12.85 -10.48 -3.82
CA CYS A 87 11.92 -10.97 -2.82
C CYS A 87 12.39 -10.66 -1.39
N VAL A 88 13.68 -10.86 -1.11
CA VAL A 88 14.27 -10.58 0.21
C VAL A 88 14.25 -9.08 0.52
N SER A 89 14.61 -8.23 -0.45
CA SER A 89 14.60 -6.76 -0.31
C SER A 89 13.19 -6.20 -0.04
N VAL A 90 12.20 -6.64 -0.83
CA VAL A 90 10.79 -6.22 -0.66
C VAL A 90 10.24 -6.70 0.67
N THR A 91 10.46 -7.98 1.02
CA THR A 91 10.00 -8.54 2.30
C THR A 91 10.61 -7.80 3.49
N SER A 92 11.90 -7.44 3.42
CA SER A 92 12.56 -6.66 4.46
C SER A 92 11.93 -5.28 4.61
N SER A 93 11.60 -4.61 3.50
CA SER A 93 10.93 -3.30 3.51
C SER A 93 9.52 -3.37 4.10
N ILE A 94 8.77 -4.44 3.81
CA ILE A 94 7.45 -4.71 4.39
C ILE A 94 7.57 -4.87 5.91
N LEU A 95 8.45 -5.77 6.36
CA LEU A 95 8.62 -6.06 7.79
C LEU A 95 9.10 -4.84 8.58
N ASN A 96 9.97 -4.01 8.00
CA ASN A 96 10.43 -2.77 8.63
C ASN A 96 9.33 -1.70 8.75
N SER A 97 8.33 -1.74 7.85
CA SER A 97 7.24 -0.77 7.86
C SER A 97 6.13 -1.13 8.85
N MET A 98 5.95 -2.43 9.08
CA MET A 98 4.90 -2.98 9.93
C MET A 98 5.19 -2.84 11.44
N ASP A 99 4.12 -2.82 12.24
CA ASP A 99 4.15 -3.01 13.68
C ASP A 99 3.35 -4.28 14.06
N PRO A 100 4.01 -5.43 14.27
CA PRO A 100 3.34 -6.69 14.54
C PRO A 100 2.71 -6.77 15.94
N THR A 101 2.90 -5.74 16.79
CA THR A 101 2.29 -5.69 18.13
C THR A 101 0.83 -5.24 18.09
N VAL A 102 0.38 -4.67 16.97
CA VAL A 102 -0.99 -4.20 16.75
C VAL A 102 -1.82 -5.29 16.08
N ASP A 103 -3.04 -5.54 16.56
CA ASP A 103 -3.97 -6.46 15.89
C ASP A 103 -4.43 -5.87 14.54
N PRO A 104 -4.12 -6.49 13.38
CA PRO A 104 -4.53 -6.00 12.08
C PRO A 104 -6.05 -5.92 11.90
N CYS A 105 -6.83 -6.70 12.68
CA CYS A 105 -8.29 -6.66 12.64
C CYS A 105 -8.88 -5.44 13.39
N GLN A 106 -8.08 -4.76 14.22
CA GLN A 106 -8.50 -3.57 14.97
C GLN A 106 -8.01 -2.28 14.29
N ASP A 107 -6.72 -2.23 13.94
CA ASP A 107 -6.12 -1.09 13.25
C ASP A 107 -5.07 -1.57 12.25
N PHE A 108 -5.54 -1.80 11.03
CA PHE A 108 -4.67 -2.24 9.94
C PHE A 108 -3.63 -1.18 9.54
N PHE A 109 -3.90 0.12 9.74
CA PHE A 109 -2.96 1.17 9.38
C PHE A 109 -1.77 1.18 10.33
N SER A 110 -2.02 1.12 11.64
CA SER A 110 -0.94 1.02 12.63
C SER A 110 -0.18 -0.30 12.50
N TYR A 111 -0.87 -1.41 12.23
CA TYR A 111 -0.20 -2.69 11.93
C TYR A 111 0.68 -2.62 10.69
N ALA A 112 0.22 -2.02 9.59
CA ALA A 112 0.95 -2.01 8.33
C ALA A 112 2.05 -0.93 8.26
N CYS A 113 1.87 0.20 8.95
CA CYS A 113 2.71 1.39 8.81
C CYS A 113 3.35 1.88 10.11
N GLY A 114 3.00 1.32 11.26
CA GLY A 114 3.44 1.81 12.57
C GLY A 114 4.96 1.79 12.74
N GLY A 115 5.65 0.78 12.20
CA GLY A 115 7.11 0.74 12.15
C GLY A 115 7.69 1.87 11.31
N TRP A 116 7.11 2.12 10.13
CA TRP A 116 7.53 3.20 9.24
C TRP A 116 7.36 4.58 9.89
N ILE A 117 6.21 4.84 10.52
CA ILE A 117 5.91 6.11 11.20
C ILE A 117 6.92 6.38 12.31
N LYS A 118 7.26 5.37 13.12
CA LYS A 118 8.27 5.49 14.20
C LYS A 118 9.66 5.82 13.66
N ALA A 119 10.02 5.28 12.50
CA ALA A 119 11.35 5.42 11.92
C ALA A 119 11.52 6.67 11.02
N ASN A 120 10.43 7.27 10.53
CA ASN A 120 10.45 8.33 9.52
C ASN A 120 9.77 9.60 10.03
N PRO A 121 10.45 10.42 10.85
CA PRO A 121 9.95 11.75 11.18
C PRO A 121 9.80 12.59 9.91
N VAL A 122 8.90 13.56 9.93
CA VAL A 122 8.72 14.49 8.80
C VAL A 122 10.01 15.30 8.62
N PRO A 123 10.71 15.19 7.48
CA PRO A 123 11.96 15.92 7.26
C PRO A 123 11.74 17.42 7.15
N ASP A 124 12.80 18.19 7.37
CA ASP A 124 12.79 19.62 7.10
C ASP A 124 12.40 19.92 5.65
N GLY A 125 11.77 21.08 5.43
CA GLY A 125 11.22 21.47 4.14
C GLY A 125 9.92 20.77 3.74
N HIS A 126 9.42 19.82 4.55
CA HIS A 126 8.17 19.10 4.29
C HIS A 126 7.17 19.30 5.43
N SER A 127 5.89 19.43 5.07
CA SER A 127 4.77 19.44 6.04
C SER A 127 4.10 18.06 6.16
N ARG A 128 4.40 17.15 5.23
CA ARG A 128 3.90 15.76 5.20
C ARG A 128 4.91 14.86 4.51
N TRP A 129 5.08 13.65 5.05
CA TRP A 129 6.02 12.67 4.52
C TRP A 129 5.38 11.29 4.40
N GLY A 130 5.73 10.57 3.34
CA GLY A 130 5.16 9.28 2.99
C GLY A 130 5.61 8.83 1.61
N THR A 131 4.98 7.79 1.07
CA THR A 131 5.36 7.17 -0.22
C THR A 131 5.38 8.17 -1.37
N PHE A 132 4.36 9.03 -1.50
CA PHE A 132 4.30 10.00 -2.60
C PHE A 132 5.40 11.05 -2.53
N SER A 133 5.71 11.56 -1.33
CA SER A 133 6.78 12.53 -1.14
C SER A 133 8.14 11.90 -1.42
N ASN A 134 8.39 10.68 -0.92
CA ASN A 134 9.64 9.96 -1.17
C ASN A 134 9.87 9.68 -2.67
N LEU A 135 8.83 9.22 -3.37
CA LEU A 135 8.92 8.98 -4.81
C LEU A 135 9.13 10.28 -5.60
N TRP A 136 8.47 11.36 -5.19
CA TRP A 136 8.67 12.68 -5.78
C TRP A 136 10.13 13.13 -5.66
N GLU A 137 10.71 13.08 -4.46
CA GLU A 137 12.11 13.46 -4.22
C GLU A 137 13.10 12.61 -5.03
N HIS A 138 12.86 11.29 -5.12
CA HIS A 138 13.67 10.42 -5.98
C HIS A 138 13.63 10.87 -7.45
N ASN A 139 12.44 11.17 -7.97
CA ASN A 139 12.29 11.66 -9.35
C ASN A 139 12.94 13.02 -9.55
N GLN A 140 12.87 13.94 -8.56
CA GLN A 140 13.56 15.23 -8.64
C GLN A 140 15.08 15.05 -8.77
N ALA A 141 15.68 14.11 -8.03
CA ALA A 141 17.11 13.81 -8.16
C ALA A 141 17.48 13.28 -9.56
N VAL A 142 16.66 12.40 -10.14
CA VAL A 142 16.85 11.92 -11.51
C VAL A 142 16.72 13.06 -12.52
N ILE A 143 15.67 13.88 -12.40
CA ILE A 143 15.43 15.04 -13.29
C ILE A 143 16.59 16.04 -13.21
N LYS A 144 17.12 16.30 -12.02
CA LYS A 144 18.31 17.13 -11.83
C LYS A 144 19.48 16.61 -12.66
N HIS A 145 19.79 15.32 -12.58
CA HIS A 145 20.86 14.72 -13.39
C HIS A 145 20.62 14.86 -14.89
N LEU A 146 19.38 14.70 -15.35
CA LEU A 146 19.01 14.88 -16.77
C LEU A 146 19.16 16.33 -17.25
N LEU A 147 18.84 17.31 -16.39
CA LEU A 147 18.92 18.74 -16.73
C LEU A 147 20.35 19.29 -16.66
N GLU A 148 21.18 18.73 -15.78
CA GLU A 148 22.60 19.10 -15.63
C GLU A 148 23.47 18.47 -16.71
N ASN A 149 23.10 17.29 -17.21
CA ASN A 149 23.88 16.60 -18.22
C ASN A 149 23.77 17.29 -19.59
N ALA A 150 24.87 17.88 -20.05
CA ALA A 150 24.97 18.56 -21.33
C ALA A 150 25.42 17.60 -22.43
N THR A 151 24.58 16.62 -22.80
CA THR A 151 24.84 15.83 -24.02
C THR A 151 24.48 16.64 -25.26
N ALA A 152 25.32 16.54 -26.30
CA ALA A 152 25.22 17.39 -27.50
C ALA A 152 24.01 17.07 -28.41
N SER A 153 23.24 16.01 -28.13
CA SER A 153 22.18 15.49 -28.99
C SER A 153 20.81 15.45 -28.29
N VAL A 154 20.39 16.59 -27.73
CA VAL A 154 19.04 16.76 -27.15
C VAL A 154 18.12 17.54 -28.10
N SER A 155 16.81 17.34 -27.99
CA SER A 155 15.83 18.11 -28.76
C SER A 155 15.85 19.60 -28.38
N GLU A 156 15.29 20.48 -29.21
CA GLU A 156 15.17 21.90 -28.86
C GLU A 156 14.34 22.11 -27.57
N ALA A 157 13.30 21.29 -27.37
CA ALA A 157 12.45 21.36 -26.19
C ALA A 157 13.24 21.03 -24.91
N GLU A 158 14.01 19.92 -24.94
CA GLU A 158 14.91 19.55 -23.84
C GLU A 158 15.96 20.63 -23.58
N ARG A 159 16.55 21.19 -24.63
CA ARG A 159 17.52 22.29 -24.50
C ARG A 159 16.91 23.50 -23.81
N LYS A 160 15.65 23.88 -24.11
CA LYS A 160 14.95 24.97 -23.43
C LYS A 160 14.74 24.65 -21.95
N ALA A 161 14.38 23.41 -21.60
CA ALA A 161 14.26 22.98 -20.20
C ALA A 161 15.60 23.06 -19.45
N GLN A 162 16.70 22.64 -20.07
CA GLN A 162 18.04 22.76 -19.49
C GLN A 162 18.48 24.22 -19.30
N VAL A 163 18.21 25.09 -20.28
CA VAL A 163 18.51 26.53 -20.16
C VAL A 163 17.66 27.17 -19.06
N TYR A 164 16.38 26.81 -18.97
CA TYR A 164 15.49 27.27 -17.92
C TYR A 164 15.98 26.85 -16.53
N TYR A 165 16.40 25.59 -16.38
CA TYR A 165 17.02 25.10 -15.14
C TYR A 165 18.28 25.88 -14.78
N ARG A 166 19.22 26.08 -15.72
CA ARG A 166 20.45 26.86 -15.46
C ARG A 166 20.16 28.32 -15.10
N ALA A 167 19.14 28.92 -15.69
CA ALA A 167 18.71 30.27 -15.34
C ALA A 167 18.17 30.35 -13.90
N CYS A 168 17.41 29.34 -13.47
CA CYS A 168 16.90 29.23 -12.11
C CYS A 168 18.02 28.94 -11.08
N MET A 169 18.98 28.09 -11.41
CA MET A 169 20.06 27.68 -10.50
C MET A 169 21.19 28.72 -10.37
N ASN A 170 21.22 29.76 -11.21
CA ASN A 170 22.21 30.83 -11.11
C ASN A 170 21.78 31.86 -10.05
N GLU A 171 21.82 31.45 -8.79
CA GLU A 171 21.43 32.27 -7.64
C GLU A 171 22.27 33.55 -7.54
N THR A 172 23.56 33.51 -7.90
CA THR A 172 24.42 34.71 -7.95
C THR A 172 23.77 35.82 -8.77
N ARG A 173 23.28 35.50 -9.98
CA ARG A 173 22.63 36.50 -10.83
C ARG A 173 21.28 36.95 -10.28
N ILE A 174 20.53 36.05 -9.66
CA ILE A 174 19.24 36.37 -9.04
C ILE A 174 19.44 37.36 -7.88
N GLU A 175 20.43 37.11 -7.02
CA GLU A 175 20.76 37.96 -5.86
C GLU A 175 21.38 39.31 -6.26
N GLU A 176 22.07 39.40 -7.40
CA GLU A 176 22.50 40.68 -7.97
C GLU A 176 21.32 41.56 -8.41
N LEU A 177 20.29 40.95 -9.00
CA LEU A 177 19.11 41.64 -9.52
C LEU A 177 18.14 42.04 -8.41
N ARG A 178 18.00 41.21 -7.36
CA ARG A 178 17.06 41.41 -6.25
C ARG A 178 15.64 41.67 -6.78
N ALA A 179 14.90 42.58 -6.14
CA ALA A 179 13.53 42.95 -6.50
C ALA A 179 13.41 43.73 -7.83
N LYS A 180 14.51 44.15 -8.47
CA LYS A 180 14.46 45.05 -9.64
C LYS A 180 13.55 44.53 -10.77
N PRO A 181 13.61 43.25 -11.20
CA PRO A 181 12.75 42.78 -12.28
C PRO A 181 11.25 42.90 -11.96
N LEU A 182 10.87 42.65 -10.70
CA LEU A 182 9.49 42.78 -10.26
C LEU A 182 9.08 44.26 -10.13
N MET A 183 9.97 45.12 -9.65
CA MET A 183 9.71 46.56 -9.52
C MET A 183 9.52 47.22 -10.89
N GLU A 184 10.35 46.87 -11.88
CA GLU A 184 10.19 47.33 -13.26
C GLU A 184 8.84 46.88 -13.85
N LEU A 185 8.42 45.65 -13.55
CA LEU A 185 7.12 45.14 -13.95
C LEU A 185 5.97 45.92 -13.30
N ILE A 186 6.04 46.18 -11.99
CA ILE A 186 5.01 46.93 -11.26
C ILE A 186 4.85 48.34 -11.85
N GLU A 187 5.96 49.03 -12.12
CA GLU A 187 5.93 50.36 -12.76
C GLU A 187 5.32 50.30 -14.17
N LYS A 188 5.67 49.27 -14.95
CA LYS A 188 5.07 49.03 -16.28
C LYS A 188 3.55 48.80 -16.21
N LEU A 189 3.05 48.22 -15.12
CA LEU A 189 1.61 48.01 -14.88
C LEU A 189 0.89 49.25 -14.32
N GLY A 190 1.64 50.33 -14.05
CA GLY A 190 1.11 51.59 -13.57
C GLY A 190 1.47 51.92 -12.12
N GLY A 191 2.24 51.08 -11.43
CA GLY A 191 2.60 51.26 -10.04
C GLY A 191 1.49 50.84 -9.08
N TRP A 192 1.74 51.04 -7.78
CA TRP A 192 0.80 50.79 -6.69
C TRP A 192 1.06 51.75 -5.53
N ASN A 193 0.16 51.82 -4.56
CA ASN A 193 0.24 52.83 -3.49
C ASN A 193 1.32 52.53 -2.42
N ILE A 194 1.97 51.36 -2.47
CA ILE A 194 3.01 50.96 -1.48
C ILE A 194 4.35 51.66 -1.76
N THR A 195 4.70 51.85 -3.04
CA THR A 195 6.00 52.42 -3.44
C THR A 195 5.93 53.91 -3.76
N GLY A 196 4.75 54.51 -3.74
CA GLY A 196 4.53 55.92 -4.00
C GLY A 196 3.04 56.24 -4.14
N PRO A 197 2.66 57.52 -4.31
CA PRO A 197 1.26 57.89 -4.54
C PRO A 197 0.73 57.26 -5.83
N TRP A 198 -0.47 56.69 -5.77
CA TRP A 198 -1.12 56.06 -6.93
C TRP A 198 -2.50 56.66 -7.16
N ALA A 199 -2.72 57.18 -8.37
CA ALA A 199 -3.98 57.78 -8.79
C ALA A 199 -4.15 57.62 -10.31
N LYS A 200 -4.37 56.37 -10.77
CA LYS A 200 -4.58 56.04 -12.18
C LYS A 200 -5.95 55.41 -12.37
N ASP A 201 -6.59 55.74 -13.48
CA ASP A 201 -7.84 55.11 -13.93
C ASP A 201 -7.53 54.03 -14.97
N ASN A 202 -7.00 52.90 -14.51
CA ASN A 202 -6.50 51.82 -15.38
C ASN A 202 -6.95 50.42 -14.91
N PHE A 203 -8.04 50.34 -14.13
CA PHE A 203 -8.47 49.09 -13.49
C PHE A 203 -8.64 47.93 -14.48
N GLN A 204 -9.45 48.12 -15.52
CA GLN A 204 -9.77 47.08 -16.51
C GLN A 204 -8.53 46.69 -17.33
N ASP A 205 -7.71 47.66 -17.72
CA ASP A 205 -6.49 47.43 -18.50
C ASP A 205 -5.49 46.59 -17.70
N THR A 206 -5.24 46.97 -16.44
CA THR A 206 -4.35 46.20 -15.56
C THR A 206 -4.92 44.81 -15.32
N LEU A 207 -6.22 44.67 -15.07
CA LEU A 207 -6.89 43.38 -14.87
C LEU A 207 -6.72 42.44 -16.08
N GLN A 208 -6.90 42.96 -17.30
CA GLN A 208 -6.70 42.20 -18.53
C GLN A 208 -5.25 41.76 -18.68
N VAL A 209 -4.30 42.67 -18.44
CA VAL A 209 -2.87 42.37 -18.57
C VAL A 209 -2.42 41.31 -17.57
N VAL A 210 -2.77 41.45 -16.28
CA VAL A 210 -2.34 40.48 -15.25
C VAL A 210 -2.98 39.10 -15.45
N THR A 211 -4.20 39.05 -15.99
CA THR A 211 -4.90 37.79 -16.27
C THR A 211 -4.31 37.10 -17.51
N ALA A 212 -4.16 37.83 -18.61
CA ALA A 212 -3.77 37.26 -19.90
C ALA A 212 -2.26 37.00 -20.03
N HIS A 213 -1.41 37.90 -19.52
CA HIS A 213 0.04 37.84 -19.72
C HIS A 213 0.81 37.24 -18.54
N TYR A 214 0.28 37.38 -17.32
CA TYR A 214 0.97 36.94 -16.09
C TYR A 214 0.28 35.76 -15.40
N ARG A 215 -0.78 35.22 -16.01
CA ARG A 215 -1.52 34.04 -15.53
C ARG A 215 -1.99 34.18 -14.08
N THR A 216 -2.41 35.39 -13.70
CA THR A 216 -3.03 35.65 -12.39
C THR A 216 -4.55 35.61 -12.50
N SER A 217 -5.25 35.46 -11.38
CA SER A 217 -6.73 35.45 -11.36
C SER A 217 -7.25 36.20 -10.13
N PRO A 218 -7.04 37.53 -10.07
CA PRO A 218 -7.69 38.36 -9.06
C PRO A 218 -9.21 38.43 -9.35
N PHE A 219 -10.02 38.51 -8.29
CA PHE A 219 -11.50 38.52 -8.32
C PHE A 219 -12.16 37.23 -8.81
N PHE A 220 -11.82 36.76 -10.00
CA PHE A 220 -12.35 35.56 -10.62
C PHE A 220 -11.32 34.96 -11.58
N SER A 221 -11.43 33.65 -11.81
CA SER A 221 -10.61 32.92 -12.76
C SER A 221 -11.33 32.84 -14.09
N VAL A 222 -10.58 33.00 -15.18
CA VAL A 222 -11.08 32.82 -16.54
C VAL A 222 -10.20 31.81 -17.24
N TYR A 223 -10.80 30.75 -17.74
CA TYR A 223 -10.09 29.70 -18.46
C TYR A 223 -10.94 29.09 -19.57
N VAL A 224 -10.29 28.28 -20.41
CA VAL A 224 -10.94 27.60 -21.54
C VAL A 224 -10.76 26.11 -21.34
N SER A 225 -11.88 25.40 -21.24
CA SER A 225 -11.92 23.94 -21.10
C SER A 225 -13.17 23.36 -21.74
N ALA A 226 -13.24 22.04 -21.78
CA ALA A 226 -14.36 21.31 -22.37
C ALA A 226 -15.70 21.72 -21.74
N ASP A 227 -16.72 21.88 -22.57
CA ASP A 227 -18.10 22.08 -22.13
C ASP A 227 -18.62 20.78 -21.51
N SER A 228 -19.10 20.85 -20.27
CA SER A 228 -19.71 19.70 -19.58
C SER A 228 -20.95 19.17 -20.30
N LYS A 229 -21.63 19.99 -21.11
CA LYS A 229 -22.78 19.58 -21.94
C LYS A 229 -22.38 19.09 -23.33
N ASN A 230 -21.15 19.36 -23.78
CA ASN A 230 -20.63 18.90 -25.06
C ASN A 230 -19.10 18.77 -25.01
N SER A 231 -18.60 17.55 -24.75
CA SER A 231 -17.16 17.28 -24.60
C SER A 231 -16.33 17.51 -25.87
N ASN A 232 -16.97 17.72 -27.04
CA ASN A 232 -16.29 18.01 -28.30
C ASN A 232 -16.06 19.52 -28.52
N SER A 233 -16.46 20.37 -27.58
CA SER A 233 -16.32 21.82 -27.68
C SER A 233 -15.71 22.39 -26.41
N ASN A 234 -14.93 23.47 -26.56
CA ASN A 234 -14.45 24.25 -25.44
C ASN A 234 -15.34 25.49 -25.25
N VAL A 235 -15.45 25.95 -24.01
CA VAL A 235 -16.15 27.18 -23.64
C VAL A 235 -15.30 28.01 -22.69
N ILE A 236 -15.54 29.32 -22.68
CA ILE A 236 -14.99 30.19 -21.63
C ILE A 236 -15.71 29.86 -20.33
N GLN A 237 -14.95 29.59 -19.29
CA GLN A 237 -15.46 29.34 -17.94
C GLN A 237 -14.97 30.46 -17.01
N VAL A 238 -15.88 30.93 -16.16
CA VAL A 238 -15.61 31.93 -15.12
C VAL A 238 -15.95 31.31 -13.78
N ASP A 239 -15.00 31.33 -12.84
CA ASP A 239 -15.17 30.72 -11.52
C ASP A 239 -14.53 31.60 -10.42
N GLN A 240 -14.88 31.35 -9.16
CA GLN A 240 -14.37 32.09 -8.00
C GLN A 240 -12.85 31.94 -7.81
N SER A 241 -12.16 33.03 -7.47
CA SER A 241 -10.72 33.01 -7.15
C SER A 241 -10.29 34.26 -6.37
N GLY A 242 -8.98 34.47 -6.23
CA GLY A 242 -8.41 35.72 -5.72
C GLY A 242 -8.08 35.73 -4.23
N LEU A 243 -8.22 34.60 -3.54
CA LEU A 243 -7.75 34.45 -2.16
C LEU A 243 -6.26 34.10 -2.13
N GLY A 244 -5.51 34.78 -1.25
CA GLY A 244 -4.08 34.53 -1.06
C GLY A 244 -3.77 33.41 -0.06
N LEU A 245 -4.73 33.04 0.80
CA LEU A 245 -4.61 31.91 1.73
C LEU A 245 -5.28 30.65 1.16
N PRO A 246 -4.90 29.44 1.61
CA PRO A 246 -5.31 28.18 0.99
C PRO A 246 -6.82 27.89 1.01
N SER A 247 -7.58 28.53 1.90
CA SER A 247 -9.03 28.36 2.02
C SER A 247 -9.67 29.65 2.51
N ARG A 248 -10.96 29.82 2.18
CA ARG A 248 -11.82 30.87 2.73
C ARG A 248 -11.86 30.85 4.27
N ASP A 249 -11.74 29.69 4.89
CA ASP A 249 -11.87 29.53 6.34
C ASP A 249 -10.75 30.20 7.13
N TYR A 250 -9.63 30.56 6.49
CA TYR A 250 -8.59 31.36 7.14
C TYR A 250 -8.97 32.84 7.33
N TYR A 251 -10.07 33.30 6.71
CA TYR A 251 -10.52 34.70 6.74
C TYR A 251 -11.77 34.93 7.61
N LEU A 252 -12.38 33.86 8.13
CA LEU A 252 -13.60 33.91 8.96
C LEU A 252 -13.25 33.82 10.45
#